data_AF-A0A6M8VGE1-F1
#
_entry.id   AF-A0A6M8VGE1-F1
#
_cell.length_a   1.000
_cell.length_b   1.000
_cell.length_c   1.000
_cell.angle_alpha   90.00
_cell.angle_beta   90.00
_cell.angle_gamma   90.00
#
_symmetry.space_group_name_H-M   'P 1'
#
loop_
_entity.id
_entity.type
_entity.pdbx_description
1 polymer ?
#
loop_
_entity_poly.entity_id
_entity_poly.type
_entity_poly.pdbx_seq_one_letter_code
_entity_poly.pdbx_strand_id
1 'polypeptide(L)'
;MEWFNTPIDSLYIIVITIIYFFTSAIETFDIRIIQAQREGINERSLPKWVAYLYWLNWLLALSLILLNWKYAIMVFIIRFILKVLPVLEIVGNILMAPFKKH
;
A
#
# COMPACT_ATOMS: atom_id res chain seq x y z
N MET A 1 -22.32 1.05 20.11
CA MET A 1 -21.61 0.24 19.09
C MET A 1 -21.93 0.82 17.70
N GLU A 2 -21.35 1.97 17.34
CA GLU A 2 -21.62 2.64 16.04
C GLU A 2 -20.36 2.75 15.15
N TRP A 3 -19.18 2.43 15.68
CA TRP A 3 -17.90 2.59 14.99
C TRP A 3 -17.68 1.61 13.81
N PHE A 4 -18.37 0.48 13.80
CA PHE A 4 -18.22 -0.58 12.78
C PHE A 4 -18.99 -0.32 11.46
N ASN A 5 -19.69 0.81 11.37
CA ASN A 5 -20.38 1.28 10.16
C ASN A 5 -20.13 2.78 9.97
N THR A 6 -18.87 3.20 10.09
CA THR A 6 -18.52 4.60 9.84
C THR A 6 -18.88 4.95 8.38
N PRO A 7 -19.53 6.11 8.13
CA PRO A 7 -19.90 6.53 6.78
C PRO A 7 -18.68 6.61 5.86
N ILE A 8 -18.81 6.12 4.62
CA ILE A 8 -17.71 6.05 3.64
C ILE A 8 -17.17 7.46 3.33
N ASP A 9 -18.05 8.46 3.34
CA ASP A 9 -17.71 9.87 3.09
C ASP A 9 -17.07 10.56 4.31
N SER A 10 -16.85 9.83 5.40
CA SER A 10 -16.13 10.37 6.55
C SER A 10 -14.68 10.69 6.16
N LEU A 11 -14.21 11.86 6.60
CA LEU A 11 -12.83 12.30 6.38
C LEU A 11 -11.81 11.26 6.84
N TYR A 12 -12.10 10.55 7.94
CA TYR A 12 -11.26 9.49 8.49
C TYR A 12 -11.06 8.33 7.51
N ILE A 13 -12.14 7.78 6.94
CA ILE A 13 -12.04 6.67 5.97
C ILE A 13 -11.29 7.13 4.73
N ILE A 14 -11.59 8.32 4.21
CA ILE A 14 -10.91 8.86 3.03
C ILE A 14 -9.40 9.00 3.26
N VAL A 15 -9.00 9.62 4.37
CA VAL A 15 -7.57 9.81 4.71
C VAL A 15 -6.87 8.47 4.90
N ILE A 16 -7.48 7.53 5.64
CA ILE A 16 -6.92 6.19 5.85
C ILE A 16 -6.78 5.46 4.51
N THR A 17 -7.77 5.52 3.62
CA THR A 17 -7.71 4.89 2.29
C THR A 17 -6.59 5.47 1.43
N ILE A 18 -6.41 6.80 1.42
CA ILE A 18 -5.35 7.45 0.65
C ILE A 18 -3.98 7.03 1.18
N ILE A 19 -3.77 7.08 2.50
CA ILE A 19 -2.50 6.65 3.11
C ILE A 19 -2.26 5.17 2.80
N TYR A 20 -3.29 4.33 2.96
CA TYR A 20 -3.23 2.90 2.67
C TYR A 20 -2.88 2.61 1.20
N PHE A 21 -3.39 3.41 0.26
CA PHE A 21 -3.06 3.30 -1.15
C PHE A 21 -1.57 3.58 -1.39
N PHE A 22 -1.04 4.68 -0.84
CA PHE A 22 0.36 5.03 -1.01
C PHE A 22 1.31 4.04 -0.33
N THR A 23 1.00 3.60 0.90
CA THR A 23 1.79 2.57 1.58
C THR A 23 1.75 1.25 0.82
N SER A 24 0.60 0.86 0.27
CA SER A 24 0.46 -0.34 -0.57
C SER A 24 1.22 -0.23 -1.90
N ALA A 25 1.31 0.97 -2.49
CA ALA A 25 2.07 1.21 -3.71
C ALA A 25 3.58 1.06 -3.46
N ILE A 26 4.10 1.69 -2.39
CA ILE A 26 5.50 1.57 -2.00
C ILE A 26 5.85 0.12 -1.64
N GLU A 27 5.01 -0.56 -0.87
CA GLU A 27 5.20 -1.98 -0.52
C GLU A 27 5.24 -2.88 -1.77
N THR A 28 4.31 -2.66 -2.71
CA THR A 28 4.27 -3.44 -3.95
C THR A 28 5.53 -3.25 -4.77
N PHE A 29 6.02 -2.01 -4.84
CA PHE A 29 7.24 -1.68 -5.54
C PHE A 29 8.49 -2.29 -4.87
N ASP A 30 8.59 -2.26 -3.54
CA ASP A 30 9.68 -2.90 -2.78
C ASP A 30 9.71 -4.42 -3.02
N ILE A 31 8.54 -5.09 -2.98
CA ILE A 31 8.42 -6.52 -3.26
C ILE A 31 8.92 -6.84 -4.67
N ARG A 32 8.57 -6.02 -5.68
CA ARG A 32 9.01 -6.21 -7.07
C ARG A 32 10.52 -6.07 -7.21
N ILE A 33 11.15 -5.09 -6.55
CA ILE A 33 12.62 -4.96 -6.52
C ILE A 33 13.25 -6.21 -5.91
N ILE A 34 12.75 -6.67 -4.76
CA ILE A 34 13.28 -7.86 -4.08
C ILE A 34 13.12 -9.11 -4.97
N GLN A 35 12.01 -9.23 -5.70
CA GLN A 35 11.80 -10.30 -6.69
C GLN A 35 12.82 -10.21 -7.83
N ALA A 36 13.00 -9.04 -8.43
CA ALA A 36 13.97 -8.81 -9.49
C ALA A 36 15.41 -9.12 -9.04
N GLN A 37 15.80 -8.72 -7.82
CA GLN A 37 17.10 -9.06 -7.23
C GLN A 37 17.31 -10.56 -7.05
N ARG A 38 16.26 -11.30 -6.65
CA ARG A 38 16.31 -12.77 -6.53
C ARG A 38 16.43 -13.45 -7.88
N GLU A 39 15.93 -12.83 -8.94
CA GLU A 39 16.08 -13.27 -10.33
C GLU A 39 17.43 -12.86 -10.95
N GLY A 40 18.29 -12.18 -10.19
CA GLY A 40 19.64 -11.76 -10.62
C GLY A 40 19.69 -10.39 -11.31
N ILE A 41 18.57 -9.66 -11.36
CA ILE A 41 18.55 -8.27 -11.84
C ILE A 41 19.12 -7.37 -10.75
N ASN A 42 20.20 -6.66 -11.09
CA ASN A 42 20.94 -5.85 -10.12
C ASN A 42 20.28 -4.48 -9.91
N GLU A 43 19.09 -4.49 -9.30
CA GLU A 43 18.34 -3.28 -8.96
C GLU A 43 18.64 -2.85 -7.53
N ARG A 44 18.71 -1.53 -7.26
CA ARG A 44 19.09 -1.01 -5.95
C ARG A 44 17.95 -1.21 -4.95
N SER A 45 18.26 -1.79 -3.79
CA SER A 45 17.27 -1.94 -2.71
C SER A 45 16.82 -0.58 -2.18
N LEU A 46 15.55 -0.51 -1.78
CA LEU A 46 15.00 0.66 -1.12
C LEU A 46 15.58 0.83 0.30
N PRO A 47 15.48 2.03 0.88
CA PRO A 47 15.92 2.26 2.26
C PRO A 47 15.22 1.32 3.25
N LYS A 48 15.96 0.84 4.26
CA LYS A 48 15.44 -0.10 5.27
C LYS A 48 14.21 0.38 6.03
N TRP A 49 13.97 1.69 6.11
CA TRP A 49 12.78 2.24 6.76
C TRP A 49 11.47 1.86 6.02
N VAL A 50 11.55 1.50 4.74
CA VAL A 50 10.40 1.01 3.96
C VAL A 50 9.81 -0.26 4.57
N ALA A 51 10.61 -1.08 5.26
CA ALA A 51 10.12 -2.24 6.00
C ALA A 51 9.11 -1.85 7.11
N TYR A 52 9.20 -0.64 7.69
CA TYR A 52 8.21 -0.15 8.64
C TYR A 52 6.88 0.21 7.97
N LEU A 53 6.88 0.57 6.68
CA LEU A 53 5.65 0.81 5.93
C LEU A 53 4.83 -0.46 5.77
N TYR A 54 5.44 -1.64 5.74
CA TYR A 54 4.71 -2.91 5.73
C TYR A 54 3.84 -3.06 6.99
N TRP A 55 4.42 -2.79 8.15
CA TRP A 55 3.70 -2.82 9.43
C TRP A 55 2.61 -1.75 9.49
N LEU A 56 2.90 -0.55 9.02
CA LEU A 56 1.91 0.53 8.92
C LEU A 56 0.75 0.13 7.98
N ASN A 57 1.05 -0.53 6.86
CA ASN A 57 0.04 -0.95 5.90
C ASN A 57 -0.91 -1.99 6.50
N TRP A 58 -0.39 -2.92 7.31
CA TRP A 58 -1.22 -3.86 8.07
C TRP A 58 -2.09 -3.16 9.11
N LEU A 59 -1.56 -2.16 9.81
CA LEU A 59 -2.31 -1.40 10.80
C LEU A 59 -3.46 -0.61 10.13
N LEU A 60 -3.21 0.00 8.97
CA LEU A 60 -4.22 0.71 8.18
C LEU A 60 -5.29 -0.24 7.63
N ALA A 61 -4.88 -1.40 7.12
CA ALA A 61 -5.77 -2.46 6.69
C ALA A 61 -6.71 -2.91 7.82
N LEU A 62 -6.15 -3.15 9.02
CA LEU A 62 -6.94 -3.54 10.19
C LEU A 62 -7.89 -2.42 10.62
N SER A 63 -7.43 -1.17 10.56
CA SER A 63 -8.24 0.01 10.89
C SER A 63 -9.44 0.15 9.95
N LEU A 64 -9.26 -0.06 8.64
CA LEU A 64 -10.36 -0.05 7.67
C LEU A 64 -11.38 -1.16 7.96
N ILE A 65 -10.92 -2.37 8.29
CA ILE A 65 -11.81 -3.49 8.64
C ILE A 65 -12.66 -3.14 9.87
N LEU A 66 -12.04 -2.53 10.90
CA LEU A 66 -12.74 -2.14 12.13
C LEU A 66 -13.72 -0.99 11.91
N LEU A 67 -13.40 -0.03 11.04
CA LEU A 67 -14.27 1.13 10.76
C LEU A 67 -15.45 0.78 9.84
N ASN A 68 -15.20 -0.03 8.82
CA ASN A 68 -16.22 -0.45 7.86
C ASN A 68 -15.75 -1.69 7.07
N TRP A 69 -16.10 -2.88 7.56
CA TRP A 69 -15.64 -4.15 6.98
C TRP A 69 -16.07 -4.36 5.51
N LYS A 70 -17.25 -3.89 5.12
CA LYS A 70 -17.74 -4.00 3.72
C LYS A 70 -16.88 -3.17 2.78
N TYR A 71 -16.59 -1.93 3.17
CA TYR A 71 -15.72 -1.05 2.42
C TYR A 71 -14.28 -1.57 2.39
N ALA A 72 -13.76 -2.09 3.50
CA ALA A 72 -12.43 -2.68 3.57
C ALA A 72 -12.26 -3.84 2.57
N ILE A 73 -13.24 -4.74 2.48
CA ILE A 73 -13.25 -5.83 1.48
C ILE A 73 -13.16 -5.25 0.06
N MET A 74 -13.96 -4.24 -0.26
CA MET A 74 -13.93 -3.59 -1.56
C MET A 74 -12.55 -2.98 -1.86
N VAL A 75 -11.95 -2.28 -0.90
CA VAL A 75 -10.60 -1.70 -1.02
C VAL A 75 -9.55 -2.80 -1.22
N PHE A 76 -9.65 -3.95 -0.54
CA PHE A 76 -8.74 -5.08 -0.76
C PHE A 76 -8.86 -5.68 -2.16
N ILE A 77 -10.08 -5.84 -2.67
CA ILE A 77 -10.32 -6.32 -4.04
C ILE A 77 -9.69 -5.35 -5.06
N ILE A 78 -9.92 -4.04 -4.89
CA ILE A 78 -9.32 -3.02 -5.76
C ILE A 78 -7.79 -3.07 -5.66
N ARG A 79 -7.23 -3.11 -4.45
CA ARG A 79 -5.77 -3.24 -4.25
C ARG A 79 -5.23 -4.47 -4.98
N PHE A 80 -5.92 -5.61 -4.87
CA PHE A 80 -5.51 -6.84 -5.53
C PHE A 80 -5.46 -6.67 -7.06
N ILE A 81 -6.52 -6.13 -7.67
CA ILE A 81 -6.58 -5.84 -9.11
C ILE A 81 -5.44 -4.88 -9.53
N LEU A 82 -5.23 -3.80 -8.78
CA LEU A 82 -4.19 -2.80 -9.08
C LEU A 82 -2.77 -3.35 -8.91
N LYS A 83 -2.57 -4.33 -8.03
CA LYS A 83 -1.30 -5.05 -7.87
C LYS A 83 -1.01 -5.97 -9.06
N VAL A 84 -2.06 -6.56 -9.65
CA VAL A 84 -1.97 -7.40 -10.85
C VAL A 84 -1.71 -6.57 -12.11
N LEU A 85 -2.30 -5.37 -12.22
CA LEU A 85 -2.21 -4.46 -13.39
C LEU A 85 -1.01 -3.49 -13.38
N PRO A 86 0.16 -3.89 -12.86
CA PRO A 86 1.27 -3.04 -12.37
C PRO A 86 1.02 -1.59 -11.91
N VAL A 87 -0.22 -1.17 -11.62
CA VAL A 87 -0.52 0.25 -11.31
C VAL A 87 0.14 0.67 -10.00
N LEU A 88 0.03 -0.18 -8.97
CA LEU A 88 0.67 0.08 -7.67
C LEU A 88 2.20 0.14 -7.77
N GLU A 89 2.79 -0.64 -8.68
CA GLU A 89 4.23 -0.62 -8.93
C GLU A 89 4.66 0.70 -9.58
N ILE A 90 3.93 1.16 -10.60
CA ILE A 90 4.19 2.44 -11.27
C ILE A 90 4.09 3.60 -10.26
N VAL A 91 3.03 3.62 -9.46
CA VAL A 91 2.85 4.66 -8.43
C VAL A 91 3.97 4.59 -7.38
N GLY A 92 4.31 3.38 -6.90
CA GLY A 92 5.40 3.19 -5.95
C GLY A 92 6.76 3.64 -6.51
N ASN A 93 7.03 3.36 -7.79
CA ASN A 93 8.22 3.82 -8.48
C ASN A 93 8.29 5.35 -8.55
N ILE A 94 7.18 6.03 -8.87
CA ILE A 94 7.11 7.50 -8.89
C ILE A 94 7.36 8.07 -7.49
N LEU A 95 6.71 7.52 -6.47
CA LEU A 95 6.87 7.98 -5.08
C LEU A 95 8.29 7.77 -4.55
N MET A 96 8.93 6.67 -4.93
CA MET A 96 10.27 6.31 -4.47
C MET A 96 11.38 6.82 -5.40
N ALA A 97 11.04 7.42 -6.55
CA ALA A 97 11.99 8.01 -7.50
C ALA A 97 13.04 8.92 -6.83
N PRO A 98 12.70 9.86 -5.92
CA PRO A 98 13.70 10.72 -5.28
C PRO A 98 14.66 9.95 -4.34
N PHE A 99 14.28 8.76 -3.88
CA PHE A 99 15.10 7.93 -3.00
C PHE A 99 15.96 6.90 -3.76
N LYS A 100 15.66 6.67 -5.04
CA LYS A 100 16.54 5.96 -5.96
C LYS A 100 17.74 6.85 -6.30
N LYS A 101 18.75 6.90 -5.41
CA LYS A 101 20.03 7.52 -5.76
C LYS A 101 20.54 6.85 -7.05
N HIS A 102 20.83 7.67 -8.07
CA HIS A 102 21.60 7.27 -9.26
C HIS A 102 22.91 6.59 -8.86
#